data_AF-A0A4E0QD71-F1
#
_entry.id   AF-A0A4E0QD71-F1
#
_cell.length_a   1.000
_cell.length_b   1.000
_cell.length_c   1.000
_cell.angle_alpha   90.00
_cell.angle_beta   90.00
_cell.angle_gamma   90.00
#
_symmetry.space_group_name_H-M   'P 1'
#
loop_
_entity.id
_entity.type
_entity.pdbx_description
1 polymer ?
#
loop_
_entity_poly.entity_id
_entity_poly.type
_entity_poly.pdbx_seq_one_letter_code
_entity_poly.pdbx_strand_id
1 'polypeptide(L)' 'MDAGSFLNNREVRLSLLSLLGQIIIISFASATLIYEDVSQERYTVLIILVLAFMSLVVLTVLRLLRLAKDADSSGK' A
#
# COMPACT_ATOMS: atom_id res chain seq x y z
N MET A 1 9.53 -18.46 -12.11
CA MET A 1 10.32 -17.21 -11.96
C MET A 1 11.06 -17.26 -10.63
N ASP A 2 12.36 -16.99 -10.62
CA ASP A 2 13.10 -16.84 -9.36
C ASP A 2 12.58 -15.58 -8.64
N ALA A 3 12.09 -15.75 -7.41
CA ALA A 3 11.59 -14.66 -6.58
C ALA A 3 12.64 -13.54 -6.42
N GLY A 4 13.93 -13.89 -6.46
CA GLY A 4 15.04 -12.96 -6.44
C GLY A 4 15.07 -12.00 -7.64
N SER A 5 14.75 -12.47 -8.85
CA SER A 5 14.75 -11.62 -10.05
C SER A 5 13.56 -10.65 -10.08
N PHE A 6 12.40 -11.10 -9.59
CA PHE A 6 11.21 -10.26 -9.46
C PHE A 6 11.39 -9.14 -8.42
N LEU A 7 11.98 -9.46 -7.26
CA LEU A 7 12.30 -8.47 -6.22
C LEU A 7 13.42 -7.50 -6.62
N ASN A 8 14.28 -7.87 -7.57
CA ASN A 8 15.33 -6.99 -8.06
C ASN A 8 14.83 -5.97 -9.10
N ASN A 9 13.60 -6.13 -9.59
CA ASN A 9 12.97 -5.15 -10.47
C ASN A 9 12.68 -3.86 -9.69
N ARG A 10 13.26 -2.74 -10.16
CA ARG A 10 13.13 -1.42 -9.54
C ARG A 10 11.67 -1.02 -9.31
N GLU A 11 10.77 -1.37 -10.22
CA GLU A 11 9.34 -1.03 -10.13
C GLU A 11 8.62 -1.81 -9.02
N VAL A 12 9.03 -3.07 -8.80
CA VAL A 12 8.54 -3.90 -7.70
C VAL A 12 9.03 -3.34 -6.37
N ARG A 13 10.33 -2.97 -6.27
CA ARG A 13 10.88 -2.35 -5.05
C ARG A 13 10.22 -1.01 -4.71
N LEU A 14 9.96 -0.16 -5.70
CA LEU A 14 9.26 1.11 -5.49
C LEU A 14 7.80 0.89 -5.04
N SER A 15 7.11 -0.10 -5.60
CA SER A 15 5.74 -0.44 -5.18
C SER A 15 5.71 -1.01 -3.76
N LEU A 16 6.68 -1.85 -3.39
CA LEU A 16 6.83 -2.37 -2.02
C LEU A 16 7.17 -1.24 -1.03
N LEU A 17 8.07 -0.32 -1.41
CA LEU A 17 8.39 0.85 -0.59
C LEU A 17 7.16 1.75 -0.38
N SER A 18 6.35 1.94 -1.42
CA SER A 18 5.09 2.68 -1.33
C SER A 18 4.12 1.99 -0.36
N LEU A 19 3.93 0.68 -0.46
CA LEU A 19 3.12 -0.11 0.48
C LEU A 19 3.59 0.05 1.92
N LEU A 20 4.91 -0.02 2.14
CA LEU A 20 5.51 0.11 3.46
C LEU A 20 5.28 1.52 4.04
N GLY A 21 5.46 2.57 3.23
CA GLY A 21 5.14 3.94 3.62
C GLY A 21 3.66 4.14 3.98
N GLN A 22 2.75 3.55 3.21
CA GLN A 22 1.32 3.59 3.49
C GLN A 22 1.00 2.92 4.85
N ILE A 23 1.59 1.76 5.15
CA ILE A 23 1.40 1.04 6.43
C ILE A 23 1.86 1.90 7.61
N ILE A 24 3.02 2.57 7.49
CA ILE A 24 3.54 3.45 8.54
C ILE A 24 2.57 4.62 8.80
N ILE A 25 2.09 5.29 7.74
CA ILE A 25 1.14 6.41 7.86
C ILE A 25 -0.14 5.96 8.55
N ILE A 26 -0.70 4.81 8.16
CA ILE A 26 -1.92 4.29 8.80
C ILE A 26 -1.70 3.93 10.26
N SER A 27 -0.54 3.36 10.59
CA SER A 27 -0.23 2.95 11.95
C SER A 27 -0.12 4.18 12.86
N PHE A 28 0.53 5.24 12.38
CA PHE A 28 0.61 6.52 13.08
C PHE A 28 -0.77 7.16 13.25
N ALA A 29 -1.55 7.24 12.17
CA ALA A 29 -2.90 7.79 12.22
C ALA A 29 -3.75 7.01 13.24
N SER A 30 -3.77 5.67 13.16
CA SER A 30 -4.55 4.82 14.07
C SER A 30 -4.09 4.96 15.53
N ALA A 31 -2.78 5.02 15.79
CA ALA A 31 -2.24 5.22 17.13
C ALA A 31 -2.71 6.54 17.75
N THR A 32 -2.76 7.63 16.97
CA THR A 32 -3.24 8.92 17.49
C THR A 32 -4.71 8.92 17.92
N LEU A 33 -5.58 8.04 17.39
CA LEU A 33 -6.98 7.97 17.84
C LEU A 33 -7.23 7.01 18.99
N ILE A 34 -6.36 6.02 19.21
CA ILE A 34 -6.55 5.09 20.34
C ILE A 34 -6.16 5.77 21.66
N TYR A 35 -5.21 6.69 21.63
CA TYR A 35 -4.69 7.37 22.82
C TYR A 35 -5.38 8.70 23.16
N GLU A 36 -6.11 9.32 22.23
CA GLU A 36 -6.86 10.55 22.48
C GLU A 36 -8.37 10.32 22.38
N ASP A 37 -9.14 10.87 23.33
CA ASP A 37 -10.61 10.90 23.25
C ASP A 37 -11.03 11.80 22.07
N VAL A 38 -11.28 11.16 20.93
CA VAL A 38 -11.38 11.85 19.63
C VAL A 38 -12.82 12.29 19.36
N SER A 39 -12.99 13.58 19.07
CA SER A 39 -14.28 14.15 18.65
C SER A 39 -14.83 13.47 17.38
N GLN A 40 -16.16 13.49 17.21
CA GLN A 40 -16.85 12.90 16.05
C GLN A 40 -16.29 13.34 14.68
N GLU A 41 -15.78 14.57 14.59
CA GLU A 41 -15.17 15.09 13.37
C GLU A 41 -13.89 14.32 12.99
N ARG A 42 -13.03 14.02 13.96
CA ARG A 42 -11.79 13.25 13.74
C ARG A 42 -12.08 11.81 13.34
N TYR A 43 -13.17 11.23 13.86
CA TYR A 43 -13.63 9.90 13.48
C TYR A 43 -14.03 9.83 11.99
N THR A 44 -14.73 10.85 11.50
CA THR A 44 -15.14 10.95 10.08
C THR A 44 -13.92 11.08 9.17
N VAL A 45 -12.96 11.92 9.55
CA VAL A 45 -11.68 12.06 8.82
C VAL A 45 -10.94 10.73 8.76
N LEU A 46 -10.96 9.94 9.84
CA LEU A 46 -10.33 8.63 9.86
C LEU A 46 -10.96 7.68 8.85
N ILE A 47 -12.30 7.60 8.80
CA ILE A 47 -13.00 6.74 7.85
C ILE A 47 -12.58 7.07 6.43
N ILE A 48 -12.53 8.36 6.09
CA ILE A 48 -12.09 8.83 4.77
C ILE A 48 -10.62 8.42 4.52
N LEU A 49 -9.76 8.55 5.51
CA LEU A 49 -8.33 8.23 5.40
C LEU A 49 -8.10 6.72 5.23
N VAL A 50 -8.86 5.88 5.93
CA VAL A 50 -8.85 4.42 5.78
C VAL A 50 -9.38 4.02 4.41
N LEU A 51 -10.46 4.62 3.93
CA LEU A 51 -10.98 4.37 2.57
C LEU A 51 -9.97 4.77 1.49
N ALA A 52 -9.32 5.93 1.65
CA ALA A 52 -8.26 6.38 0.74
C ALA A 52 -7.07 5.40 0.75
N PHE A 53 -6.64 4.94 1.92
CA PHE A 53 -5.60 3.92 2.01
C PHE A 53 -6.01 2.60 1.34
N MET A 54 -7.21 2.09 1.59
CA MET A 54 -7.69 0.86 0.96
C MET A 54 -7.69 0.98 -0.56
N SER A 55 -8.06 2.15 -1.10
CA SER A 55 -7.98 2.42 -2.53
C SER A 55 -6.54 2.38 -3.06
N LEU A 56 -5.58 2.96 -2.34
CA LEU A 56 -4.16 2.93 -2.71
C LEU A 56 -3.58 1.51 -2.63
N VAL A 57 -3.95 0.72 -1.62
CA VAL A 57 -3.51 -0.68 -1.51
C VAL A 57 -4.03 -1.49 -2.70
N VAL A 58 -5.32 -1.37 -3.03
CA VAL A 58 -5.90 -2.06 -4.20
C VAL A 58 -5.18 -1.66 -5.47
N LEU A 59 -4.91 -0.36 -5.69
CA LEU A 59 -4.17 0.11 -6.85
C LEU A 59 -2.74 -0.44 -6.90
N THR A 60 -2.03 -0.47 -5.77
CA THR A 60 -0.66 -1.01 -5.71
C THR A 60 -0.65 -2.52 -5.96
N VAL A 61 -1.60 -3.28 -5.41
CA VAL A 61 -1.74 -4.71 -5.68
C VAL A 61 -2.05 -4.97 -7.15
N LEU A 62 -2.98 -4.22 -7.75
CA LEU A 62 -3.29 -4.32 -9.18
C LEU A 62 -2.06 -3.99 -10.04
N ARG A 63 -1.25 -2.99 -9.63
CA ARG A 63 -0.01 -2.64 -10.32
C ARG A 63 1.02 -3.75 -10.23
N LEU A 64 1.20 -4.35 -9.05
CA LEU A 64 2.10 -5.49 -8.85
C LEU A 64 1.65 -6.71 -9.66
N LEU A 65 0.34 -6.99 -9.73
CA LEU A 65 -0.20 -8.08 -10.55
C LEU A 65 0.02 -7.84 -12.04
N ARG A 66 -0.16 -6.60 -12.53
CA ARG A 66 0.18 -6.24 -13.92
C ARG A 66 1.66 -6.42 -14.20
N LEU A 67 2.53 -5.91 -13.34
CA LEU A 67 3.98 -6.06 -13.46
C LEU A 67 4.43 -7.52 -13.47
N ALA A 68 3.82 -8.37 -12.63
CA ALA A 68 4.07 -9.80 -12.63
C ALA A 68 3.64 -10.45 -13.95
N LYS A 69 2.47 -10.09 -14.47
CA LYS A 69 1.94 -10.62 -15.73
C LYS A 69 2.77 -10.17 -16.94
N ASP A 70 3.20 -8.93 -16.97
CA ASP A 70 4.03 -8.39 -18.07
C ASP A 70 5.43 -9.03 -18.05
N ALA A 71 6.02 -9.22 -16.87
CA ALA A 71 7.30 -9.93 -16.71
C ALA A 71 7.23 -11.41 -17.13
N ASP A 72 6.10 -12.08 -16.90
CA ASP A 72 5.88 -13.47 -17.34
C ASP A 72 5.69 -13.55 -18.87
N SER A 73 5.10 -12.51 -19.49
CA SER A 73 4.93 -12.43 -20.95
C SER A 73 6.22 -12.14 -21.73
N SER A 74 7.18 -11.44 -21.12
CA SER A 74 8.46 -11.07 -21.74
C SER A 74 9.52 -12.19 -21.66
N GLY A 75 9.22 -13.30 -21.00
CA GLY A 75 10.10 -14.47 -20.85
C GLY A 75 9.87 -15.60 -21.86
N LYS A 76 9.07 -15.38 -22.91
CA LYS A 76 8.87 -16.33 -24.02
C LYS A 76 9.60 -15.90 -25.28
#